data_AF-C1LXU4-F1
#
_entry.id   AF-C1LXU4-F1
#
_cell.length_a   1.000
_cell.length_b   1.000
_cell.length_c   1.000
_cell.angle_alpha   90.00
_cell.angle_beta   90.00
_cell.angle_gamma   90.00
#
_symmetry.space_group_name_H-M   'P 1'
#
loop_
_entity.id
_entity.type
_entity.pdbx_description
1 polymer ?
#
loop_
_entity_poly.entity_id
_entity_poly.type
_entity_poly.pdbx_seq_one_letter_code
_entity_poly.pdbx_strand_id
1 'polypeptide(L)'
;MFKMRIINLVNISTVLLLINLLQTKSRLVGNENGFMLTVSIYDALLFDKVSGTVVPWNGDYVNRETSAFKKLAAESCNIFLGYVKSVIPTGSVDGQCTSHIFQPPASGGDVRISLTLSFIYVDVTQPDTVALKTKLLSDFANFETNPSHKITEASFEINQKAIVIPTGNKDAINGSTWKVIAIIALVALAIVVIVGCIYICVK
;
A
#
# COMPACT_ATOMS: atom_id res chain seq x y z
N MET A 1 52.02 -2.33 -32.11
CA MET A 1 51.24 -1.64 -31.06
C MET A 1 49.88 -2.33 -30.87
N PHE A 2 49.89 -3.61 -30.51
CA PHE A 2 48.71 -4.49 -30.42
C PHE A 2 48.00 -4.47 -29.04
N LYS A 3 48.50 -3.67 -28.10
CA LYS A 3 48.06 -3.64 -26.70
C LYS A 3 46.73 -2.92 -26.49
N MET A 4 46.38 -1.98 -27.37
CA MET A 4 45.18 -1.14 -27.24
C MET A 4 43.91 -1.80 -27.82
N ARG A 5 44.04 -2.76 -28.74
CA ARG A 5 42.90 -3.46 -29.35
C ARG A 5 42.35 -4.60 -28.48
N ILE A 6 43.20 -5.20 -27.64
CA ILE A 6 42.80 -6.33 -26.76
C ILE A 6 41.96 -5.83 -25.57
N ILE A 7 42.29 -4.68 -24.98
CA ILE A 7 41.55 -4.12 -23.84
C ILE A 7 40.11 -3.79 -24.23
N ASN A 8 39.89 -3.28 -25.45
CA ASN A 8 38.54 -2.94 -25.92
C ASN A 8 37.70 -4.19 -26.22
N LEU A 9 38.30 -5.28 -26.71
CA LEU A 9 37.58 -6.54 -26.97
C LEU A 9 37.20 -7.27 -25.68
N VAL A 10 38.11 -7.31 -24.69
CA VAL A 10 37.85 -7.91 -23.38
C VAL A 10 36.72 -7.17 -22.66
N ASN A 11 36.69 -5.82 -22.75
CA ASN A 11 35.66 -5.01 -22.11
C ASN A 11 34.28 -5.15 -22.77
N ILE A 12 34.22 -5.30 -24.10
CA ILE A 12 32.96 -5.57 -24.81
C ILE A 12 32.45 -6.99 -24.49
N SER A 13 33.35 -7.97 -24.42
CA SER A 13 32.98 -9.35 -24.07
C SER A 13 32.48 -9.50 -22.64
N THR A 14 33.04 -8.79 -21.67
CA THR A 14 32.56 -8.80 -20.28
C THR A 14 31.23 -8.09 -20.11
N VAL A 15 31.00 -6.99 -20.83
CA VAL A 15 29.70 -6.29 -20.83
C VAL A 15 28.60 -7.14 -21.47
N LEU A 16 28.89 -7.83 -22.58
CA LEU A 16 27.94 -8.79 -23.19
C LEU A 16 27.63 -9.96 -22.25
N LEU A 17 28.61 -10.47 -21.51
CA LEU A 17 28.41 -11.53 -20.52
C LEU A 17 27.57 -11.04 -19.33
N LEU A 18 27.78 -9.81 -18.87
CA LEU A 18 26.97 -9.17 -17.82
C LEU A 18 25.52 -8.94 -18.27
N ILE A 19 25.29 -8.52 -19.52
CA ILE A 19 23.94 -8.39 -20.08
C ILE A 19 23.29 -9.77 -20.20
N ASN A 20 24.00 -10.79 -20.68
CA ASN A 20 23.46 -12.16 -20.73
C ASN A 20 23.19 -12.72 -19.33
N LEU A 21 24.02 -12.43 -18.33
CA LEU A 21 23.79 -12.81 -16.91
C LEU A 21 22.62 -12.05 -16.29
N LEU A 22 22.44 -10.77 -16.63
CA LEU A 22 21.28 -9.97 -16.24
C LEU A 22 20.00 -10.48 -16.91
N GLN A 23 20.05 -10.82 -18.20
CA GLN A 23 18.93 -11.37 -18.95
C GLN A 23 18.59 -12.80 -18.53
N THR A 24 19.57 -13.66 -18.24
CA THR A 24 19.31 -15.02 -17.71
C THR A 24 18.80 -15.00 -16.27
N LYS A 25 19.23 -14.06 -15.42
CA LYS A 25 18.58 -13.85 -14.10
C LYS A 25 17.16 -13.28 -14.23
N SER A 26 16.88 -12.45 -15.23
CA SER A 26 15.51 -11.95 -15.48
C SER A 26 14.55 -13.02 -16.02
N ARG A 27 15.07 -14.13 -16.56
CA ARG A 27 14.28 -15.24 -17.10
C ARG A 27 13.92 -16.33 -16.08
N LEU A 28 14.47 -16.27 -14.87
CA LEU A 28 14.09 -17.12 -13.72
C LEU A 28 13.16 -16.39 -12.74
N VAL A 29 12.41 -15.39 -13.23
CA VAL A 29 11.29 -14.83 -12.47
C VAL A 29 10.09 -15.74 -12.74
N GLY A 30 9.85 -16.69 -11.85
CA GLY A 30 8.57 -17.38 -11.83
C GLY A 30 7.47 -16.35 -11.58
N ASN A 31 6.35 -16.46 -12.27
CA ASN A 31 5.17 -15.66 -11.96
C ASN A 31 4.31 -16.47 -11.00
N GLU A 32 4.10 -15.97 -9.79
CA GLU A 32 3.09 -16.52 -8.89
C GLU A 32 1.75 -15.86 -9.19
N ASN A 33 0.69 -16.67 -9.18
CA ASN A 33 -0.66 -16.18 -9.32
C ASN A 33 -1.15 -15.74 -7.95
N GLY A 34 -1.53 -14.48 -7.85
CA GLY A 34 -2.12 -13.92 -6.65
C GLY A 34 -3.42 -13.19 -6.93
N PHE A 35 -4.05 -12.70 -5.88
CA PHE A 35 -5.11 -11.71 -6.02
C PHE A 35 -4.91 -10.60 -4.98
N MET A 36 -5.33 -9.41 -5.36
CA MET A 36 -5.45 -8.27 -4.48
C MET A 36 -6.90 -8.17 -4.01
N LEU A 37 -7.10 -8.23 -2.71
CA LEU A 37 -8.36 -7.92 -2.04
C LEU A 37 -8.33 -6.45 -1.64
N THR A 38 -9.29 -5.68 -2.15
CA THR A 38 -9.46 -4.27 -1.82
C THR A 38 -10.71 -4.10 -0.98
N VAL A 39 -10.57 -3.44 0.16
CA VAL A 39 -11.68 -3.07 1.05
C VAL A 39 -11.75 -1.55 1.07
N SER A 40 -12.75 -0.99 0.38
CA SER A 40 -13.06 0.43 0.46
C SER A 40 -13.99 0.68 1.63
N ILE A 41 -13.68 1.73 2.39
CA ILE A 41 -14.38 2.14 3.58
C ILE A 41 -14.86 3.56 3.34
N TYR A 42 -16.16 3.79 3.52
CA TYR A 42 -16.80 5.06 3.23
C TYR A 42 -17.48 5.64 4.46
N ASP A 43 -17.45 6.98 4.50
CA ASP A 43 -18.19 7.84 5.42
C ASP A 43 -18.06 7.46 6.89
N ALA A 44 -16.90 6.93 7.28
CA ALA A 44 -16.73 6.36 8.59
C ALA A 44 -16.54 7.44 9.65
N LEU A 45 -17.35 7.41 10.70
CA LEU A 45 -17.35 8.41 11.76
C LEU A 45 -16.26 8.10 12.80
N LEU A 46 -15.37 9.07 13.03
CA LEU A 46 -14.30 8.96 14.02
C LEU A 46 -14.77 9.51 15.37
N PHE A 47 -14.61 8.70 16.41
CA PHE A 47 -14.96 9.02 17.79
C PHE A 47 -13.72 8.91 18.67
N ASP A 48 -13.37 9.96 19.40
CA ASP A 48 -12.28 9.93 20.38
C ASP A 48 -12.80 9.38 21.71
N LYS A 49 -12.27 8.20 22.09
CA LYS A 49 -12.62 7.51 23.34
C LYS A 49 -12.10 8.25 24.58
N VAL A 50 -11.00 9.00 24.45
CA VAL A 50 -10.36 9.70 25.58
C VAL A 50 -11.20 10.91 25.98
N SER A 51 -11.60 11.72 25.00
CA SER A 51 -12.50 12.86 25.26
C SER A 51 -13.97 12.44 25.37
N GLY A 52 -14.34 11.24 24.91
CA GLY A 52 -15.72 10.76 24.89
C GLY A 52 -16.58 11.52 23.87
N THR A 53 -15.95 12.08 22.83
CA THR A 53 -16.62 12.89 21.82
C THR A 53 -16.23 12.50 20.41
N VAL A 54 -17.10 12.82 19.46
CA VAL A 54 -16.79 12.77 18.03
C VAL A 54 -15.61 13.69 17.70
N VAL A 55 -14.73 13.25 16.79
CA VAL A 55 -13.56 14.04 16.41
C VAL A 55 -14.04 15.28 15.66
N PRO A 56 -13.79 16.50 16.17
CA PRO A 56 -14.30 17.71 15.54
C PRO A 56 -13.55 18.01 14.25
N TRP A 57 -14.26 18.57 13.27
CA TRP A 57 -13.62 19.05 12.04
C TRP A 57 -12.56 20.12 12.33
N ASN A 58 -11.39 19.95 11.72
CA ASN A 58 -10.32 20.94 11.69
C ASN A 58 -10.00 21.27 10.23
N GLY A 59 -9.87 22.56 9.91
CA GLY A 59 -9.49 23.04 8.58
C GLY A 59 -8.14 22.48 8.09
N ASP A 60 -7.24 22.12 8.99
CA ASP A 60 -5.96 21.48 8.66
C ASP A 60 -6.13 20.10 8.00
N TYR A 61 -7.27 19.43 8.19
CA TYR A 61 -7.59 18.15 7.55
C TYR A 61 -7.89 18.29 6.05
N VAL A 62 -8.06 19.50 5.53
CA VAL A 62 -8.17 19.74 4.08
C VAL A 62 -6.84 19.50 3.38
N ASN A 63 -5.72 19.86 4.03
CA ASN A 63 -4.40 19.76 3.44
C ASN A 63 -3.68 18.50 3.93
N ARG A 64 -3.44 17.57 2.98
CA ARG A 64 -2.79 16.28 3.25
C ARG A 64 -1.36 16.39 3.77
N GLU A 65 -0.73 17.54 3.59
CA GLU A 65 0.65 17.77 4.04
C GLU A 65 0.75 18.19 5.50
N THR A 66 -0.36 18.58 6.13
CA THR A 66 -0.36 19.01 7.53
C THR A 66 -0.07 17.83 8.47
N SER A 67 0.57 18.13 9.59
CA SER A 67 0.82 17.14 10.64
C SER A 67 -0.48 16.59 11.23
N ALA A 68 -1.51 17.44 11.38
CA ALA A 68 -2.83 17.07 11.85
C ALA A 68 -3.48 16.01 10.94
N PHE A 69 -3.48 16.24 9.62
CA PHE A 69 -3.95 15.26 8.65
C PHE A 69 -3.18 13.95 8.73
N LYS A 70 -1.84 14.01 8.64
CA LYS A 70 -0.97 12.83 8.61
C LYS A 70 -1.14 11.96 9.86
N LYS A 71 -1.24 12.59 11.03
CA LYS A 71 -1.46 11.90 12.30
C LYS A 71 -2.82 11.19 12.33
N LEU A 72 -3.91 11.92 12.03
CA LEU A 72 -5.25 11.33 12.07
C LEU A 72 -5.42 10.25 11.02
N ALA A 73 -4.83 10.41 9.83
CA ALA A 73 -4.85 9.40 8.78
C ALA A 73 -4.10 8.13 9.21
N ALA A 74 -2.90 8.27 9.80
CA ALA A 74 -2.13 7.12 10.28
C ALA A 74 -2.84 6.36 11.42
N GLU A 75 -3.42 7.09 12.37
CA GLU A 75 -4.20 6.50 13.47
C GLU A 75 -5.44 5.77 12.92
N SER A 76 -6.18 6.41 12.03
CA SER A 76 -7.35 5.80 11.38
C SER A 76 -6.97 4.54 10.61
N CYS A 77 -5.90 4.59 9.81
CA CYS A 77 -5.38 3.43 9.09
C CYS A 77 -5.07 2.25 10.00
N ASN A 78 -4.36 2.49 11.10
CA ASN A 78 -4.00 1.42 12.02
C ASN A 78 -5.25 0.74 12.61
N ILE A 79 -6.28 1.53 12.91
CA ILE A 79 -7.54 1.02 13.44
C ILE A 79 -8.27 0.17 12.38
N PHE A 80 -8.49 0.72 11.19
CA PHE A 80 -9.19 -0.01 10.12
C PHE A 80 -8.41 -1.23 9.65
N LEU A 81 -7.09 -1.14 9.60
CA LEU A 81 -6.23 -2.27 9.25
C LEU A 81 -6.30 -3.37 10.29
N GLY A 82 -6.25 -3.03 11.59
CA GLY A 82 -6.42 -3.99 12.68
C GLY A 82 -7.78 -4.69 12.61
N TYR A 83 -8.84 -3.91 12.38
CA TYR A 83 -10.19 -4.43 12.22
C TYR A 83 -10.34 -5.37 11.02
N VAL A 84 -10.01 -4.89 9.82
CA VAL A 84 -10.21 -5.67 8.60
C VAL A 84 -9.34 -6.93 8.64
N LYS A 85 -8.10 -6.84 9.16
CA LYS A 85 -7.24 -8.03 9.37
C LYS A 85 -7.85 -9.07 10.31
N SER A 86 -8.67 -8.70 11.30
CA SER A 86 -9.30 -9.68 12.19
C SER A 86 -10.46 -10.44 11.53
N VAL A 87 -10.97 -9.94 10.41
CA VAL A 87 -12.14 -10.52 9.72
C VAL A 87 -11.77 -11.26 8.44
N ILE A 88 -10.81 -10.72 7.66
CA ILE A 88 -10.38 -11.33 6.38
C ILE A 88 -9.61 -12.64 6.59
N PRO A 89 -9.51 -13.50 5.55
CA PRO A 89 -8.71 -14.72 5.62
C PRO A 89 -7.24 -14.44 5.95
N THR A 90 -6.60 -15.35 6.69
CA THR A 90 -5.16 -15.30 6.95
C THR A 90 -4.35 -15.58 5.67
N GLY A 91 -3.06 -15.22 5.67
CA GLY A 91 -2.16 -15.46 4.54
C GLY A 91 -1.97 -14.27 3.58
N SER A 92 -2.55 -13.11 3.89
CA SER A 92 -2.24 -11.87 3.16
C SER A 92 -0.88 -11.30 3.56
N VAL A 93 -0.16 -10.70 2.60
CA VAL A 93 0.94 -9.75 2.88
C VAL A 93 0.37 -8.46 3.46
N ASP A 94 1.08 -7.85 4.40
CA ASP A 94 0.66 -6.68 5.19
C ASP A 94 -0.15 -5.66 4.39
N GLY A 95 -1.37 -5.40 4.88
CA GLY A 95 -2.34 -4.52 4.22
C GLY A 95 -1.80 -3.10 4.00
N GLN A 96 -2.02 -2.56 2.81
CA GLN A 96 -1.65 -1.19 2.48
C GLN A 96 -2.87 -0.29 2.67
N CYS A 97 -2.71 0.78 3.46
CA CYS A 97 -3.72 1.81 3.64
C CYS A 97 -3.45 2.98 2.69
N THR A 98 -4.43 3.31 1.84
CA THR A 98 -4.32 4.33 0.78
C THR A 98 -5.59 5.17 0.68
N SER A 99 -5.52 6.27 -0.07
CA SER A 99 -6.69 7.09 -0.44
C SER A 99 -7.48 7.69 0.73
N HIS A 100 -6.78 8.18 1.76
CA HIS A 100 -7.42 8.87 2.90
C HIS A 100 -8.02 10.20 2.46
N ILE A 101 -9.34 10.32 2.61
CA ILE A 101 -10.08 11.55 2.38
C ILE A 101 -10.90 11.83 3.62
N PHE A 102 -10.61 12.96 4.29
CA PHE A 102 -11.50 13.52 5.28
C PHE A 102 -12.49 14.42 4.59
N GLN A 103 -13.77 14.19 4.84
CA GLN A 103 -14.83 15.01 4.28
C GLN A 103 -15.27 16.05 5.30
N PRO A 104 -15.38 17.34 4.90
CA PRO A 104 -15.97 18.34 5.76
C PRO A 104 -17.46 18.01 5.98
N PRO A 105 -17.97 18.22 7.19
CA PRO A 105 -19.41 18.13 7.47
C PRO A 105 -20.17 19.21 6.71
N ALA A 106 -21.42 18.92 6.31
CA ALA A 106 -22.29 19.87 5.61
C ALA A 106 -22.59 21.15 6.43
N SER A 107 -22.53 21.07 7.77
CA SER A 107 -22.62 22.22 8.66
C SER A 107 -22.05 21.87 10.04
N GLY A 108 -20.87 22.42 10.39
CA GLY A 108 -20.33 22.45 11.75
C GLY A 108 -20.31 21.11 12.51
N GLY A 109 -19.67 20.08 11.95
CA GLY A 109 -19.77 18.71 12.46
C GLY A 109 -18.46 17.92 12.52
N ASP A 110 -18.63 16.62 12.46
CA ASP A 110 -17.63 15.62 12.83
C ASP A 110 -16.80 15.16 11.63
N VAL A 111 -15.58 14.69 11.91
CA VAL A 111 -14.71 14.13 10.87
C VAL A 111 -15.25 12.77 10.42
N ARG A 112 -15.60 12.70 9.13
CA ARG A 112 -15.81 11.43 8.42
C ARG A 112 -14.62 11.12 7.53
N ILE A 113 -14.17 9.87 7.58
CA ILE A 113 -13.06 9.38 6.76
C ILE A 113 -13.55 8.35 5.74
N SER A 114 -13.06 8.50 4.51
CA SER A 114 -13.07 7.43 3.51
C SER A 114 -11.64 7.00 3.24
N LEU A 115 -11.41 5.68 3.13
CA LEU A 115 -10.10 5.11 2.82
C LEU A 115 -10.19 3.78 2.11
N THR A 116 -9.06 3.31 1.59
CA THR A 116 -8.96 2.02 0.91
C THR A 116 -7.83 1.19 1.49
N LEU A 117 -8.17 -0.03 1.90
CA LEU A 117 -7.19 -1.04 2.30
C LEU A 117 -6.98 -2.05 1.18
N SER A 118 -5.73 -2.43 0.91
CA SER A 118 -5.39 -3.44 -0.09
C SER A 118 -4.55 -4.55 0.52
N PHE A 119 -4.94 -5.81 0.30
CA PHE A 119 -4.28 -7.00 0.82
C PHE A 119 -3.91 -7.92 -0.33
N ILE A 120 -2.67 -8.40 -0.35
CA ILE A 120 -2.18 -9.29 -1.41
C ILE A 120 -2.14 -10.72 -0.89
N TYR A 121 -2.78 -11.63 -1.62
CA TYR A 121 -2.75 -13.06 -1.35
C TYR A 121 -1.99 -13.77 -2.47
N VAL A 122 -1.13 -14.71 -2.08
CA VAL A 122 -0.33 -15.55 -2.98
C VAL A 122 -0.80 -16.99 -2.81
N ASP A 123 -1.18 -17.65 -3.91
CA ASP A 123 -1.58 -19.07 -3.89
C ASP A 123 -2.74 -19.42 -2.92
N VAL A 124 -3.67 -18.47 -2.67
CA VAL A 124 -4.88 -18.70 -1.86
C VAL A 124 -6.13 -18.64 -2.73
N THR A 125 -7.15 -19.42 -2.37
CA THR A 125 -8.48 -19.33 -2.98
C THR A 125 -9.09 -17.95 -2.72
N GLN A 126 -9.66 -17.35 -3.76
CA GLN A 126 -10.38 -16.07 -3.63
C GLN A 126 -11.55 -16.22 -2.66
N PRO A 127 -11.68 -15.35 -1.64
CA PRO A 127 -12.80 -15.39 -0.72
C PRO A 127 -14.08 -14.92 -1.41
N ASP A 128 -15.23 -15.41 -0.93
CA ASP A 128 -16.54 -14.88 -1.33
C ASP A 128 -16.66 -13.43 -0.83
N THR A 129 -16.69 -12.47 -1.75
CA THR A 129 -16.77 -11.03 -1.45
C THR A 129 -18.08 -10.64 -0.79
N VAL A 130 -19.19 -11.31 -1.11
CA VAL A 130 -20.51 -11.02 -0.54
C VAL A 130 -20.55 -11.50 0.90
N ALA A 131 -20.13 -12.74 1.15
CA ALA A 131 -20.04 -13.29 2.50
C ALA A 131 -19.09 -12.47 3.37
N LEU A 132 -17.93 -12.08 2.83
CA LEU A 132 -16.95 -11.27 3.54
C LEU A 132 -17.47 -9.87 3.88
N LYS A 133 -18.22 -9.23 2.97
CA LYS A 133 -18.84 -7.92 3.23
C LYS A 133 -19.87 -8.01 4.36
N THR A 134 -20.72 -9.03 4.31
CA THR A 134 -21.71 -9.29 5.38
C THR A 134 -21.02 -9.53 6.72
N LYS A 135 -19.92 -10.28 6.73
CA LYS A 135 -19.15 -10.55 7.95
C LYS A 135 -18.50 -9.28 8.51
N LEU A 136 -17.90 -8.43 7.66
CA LEU A 136 -17.39 -7.12 8.08
C LEU A 136 -18.53 -6.30 8.71
N LEU A 137 -19.66 -6.12 8.03
CA LEU A 137 -20.75 -5.32 8.59
C LEU A 137 -21.29 -5.87 9.93
N SER A 138 -21.41 -7.19 10.07
CA SER A 138 -21.88 -7.85 11.29
C SER A 138 -20.89 -7.71 12.45
N ASP A 139 -19.62 -8.00 12.20
CA ASP A 139 -18.59 -8.03 13.25
C ASP A 139 -18.20 -6.61 13.67
N PHE A 140 -18.39 -5.61 12.79
CA PHE A 140 -18.06 -4.22 13.06
C PHE A 140 -18.82 -3.65 14.26
N ALA A 141 -20.09 -4.03 14.45
CA ALA A 141 -20.91 -3.56 15.58
C ALA A 141 -20.30 -3.91 16.95
N ASN A 142 -19.57 -5.03 17.01
CA ASN A 142 -18.94 -5.54 18.24
C ASN A 142 -17.44 -5.24 18.30
N PHE A 143 -16.91 -4.51 17.31
CA PHE A 143 -15.48 -4.26 17.25
C PHE A 143 -15.06 -3.22 18.29
N GLU A 144 -14.36 -3.69 19.32
CA GLU A 144 -13.72 -2.83 20.29
C GLU A 144 -12.30 -2.49 19.85
N THR A 145 -12.10 -1.22 19.51
CA THR A 145 -10.75 -0.69 19.24
C THR A 145 -9.97 -0.48 20.53
N ASN A 146 -8.68 -0.79 20.54
CA ASN A 146 -7.74 -0.22 21.50
C ASN A 146 -6.63 0.50 20.71
N PRO A 147 -6.92 1.75 20.29
CA PRO A 147 -6.27 2.94 20.84
C PRO A 147 -7.30 4.07 21.11
N SER A 148 -6.83 5.31 21.30
CA SER A 148 -7.62 6.53 21.64
C SER A 148 -8.84 6.81 20.77
N HIS A 149 -8.97 6.22 19.57
CA HIS A 149 -10.10 6.44 18.67
C HIS A 149 -10.93 5.15 18.45
N LYS A 150 -12.26 5.32 18.34
CA LYS A 150 -13.28 4.33 17.93
C LYS A 150 -13.87 4.74 16.59
N ILE A 151 -14.33 3.75 15.83
CA ILE A 151 -15.17 3.98 14.65
C ILE A 151 -16.60 3.57 15.04
N THR A 152 -17.57 4.45 14.85
CA THR A 152 -18.96 4.21 15.27
C THR A 152 -19.89 3.92 14.10
N GLU A 153 -19.52 4.36 12.90
CA GLU A 153 -20.26 4.14 11.65
C GLU A 153 -19.24 3.87 10.55
N ALA A 154 -19.51 2.93 9.64
CA ALA A 154 -18.70 2.71 8.44
C ALA A 154 -19.51 1.90 7.41
N SER A 155 -19.32 2.23 6.13
CA SER A 155 -19.79 1.41 5.01
C SER A 155 -18.62 0.70 4.35
N PHE A 156 -18.80 -0.55 3.94
CA PHE A 156 -17.75 -1.36 3.33
C PHE A 156 -18.13 -1.80 1.91
N GLU A 157 -17.15 -1.72 1.00
CA GLU A 157 -17.19 -2.30 -0.32
C GLU A 157 -15.96 -3.18 -0.52
N ILE A 158 -16.16 -4.36 -1.09
CA ILE A 158 -15.09 -5.34 -1.29
C ILE A 158 -14.95 -5.59 -2.78
N ASN A 159 -13.73 -5.45 -3.27
CA ASN A 159 -13.35 -5.73 -4.63
C ASN A 159 -12.17 -6.69 -4.66
N GLN A 160 -12.06 -7.46 -5.75
CA GLN A 160 -10.95 -8.38 -5.96
C GLN A 160 -10.40 -8.23 -7.37
N LYS A 161 -9.08 -8.35 -7.49
CA LYS A 161 -8.39 -8.31 -8.77
C LYS A 161 -7.30 -9.36 -8.81
N ALA A 162 -7.32 -10.23 -9.81
CA ALA A 162 -6.20 -11.13 -10.07
C ALA A 162 -4.93 -10.32 -10.40
N ILE A 163 -3.81 -10.71 -9.81
CA ILE A 163 -2.51 -10.07 -10.02
C ILE A 163 -1.44 -11.13 -10.29
N VAL A 164 -0.41 -10.72 -11.02
CA VAL A 164 0.78 -11.53 -11.26
C VAL A 164 1.90 -10.99 -10.37
N ILE A 165 2.45 -11.84 -9.50
CA ILE A 165 3.51 -11.46 -8.56
C ILE A 165 4.85 -11.93 -9.11
N PRO A 166 5.81 -11.01 -9.40
CA PRO A 166 7.13 -11.41 -9.88
C PRO A 166 7.92 -12.08 -8.75
N THR A 167 8.30 -13.35 -8.89
CA THR A 167 9.18 -14.02 -7.91
C THR A 167 10.64 -13.69 -8.20
N GLY A 168 11.18 -12.72 -7.46
CA GLY A 168 12.63 -12.58 -7.35
C GLY A 168 13.18 -13.65 -6.40
N ASN A 169 14.01 -14.57 -6.91
CA ASN A 169 14.75 -15.65 -6.24
C ASN A 169 14.51 -15.86 -4.73
N LYS A 170 13.88 -16.99 -4.37
CA LYS A 170 13.46 -17.36 -3.01
C LYS A 170 14.60 -17.62 -2.02
N ASP A 171 15.85 -17.73 -2.50
CA ASP A 171 17.02 -17.92 -1.64
C ASP A 171 17.62 -16.61 -1.08
N ALA A 172 17.01 -15.46 -1.37
CA ALA A 172 17.34 -14.19 -0.73
C ALA A 172 16.32 -13.75 0.35
N ILE A 173 15.35 -14.61 0.67
CA ILE A 173 14.24 -14.35 1.61
C ILE A 173 14.70 -14.58 3.06
N ASN A 174 15.77 -13.89 3.45
CA ASN A 174 15.99 -13.54 4.85
C ASN A 174 16.38 -12.05 5.00
N GLY A 175 16.34 -11.28 3.89
CA GLY A 175 16.58 -9.83 3.86
C GLY A 175 15.42 -9.02 3.26
N SER A 176 14.22 -9.60 3.24
CA SER A 176 13.04 -9.17 2.45
C SER A 176 12.63 -7.71 2.64
N THR A 177 12.72 -7.16 3.85
CA THR A 177 12.28 -5.78 4.13
C THR A 177 13.11 -4.74 3.38
N TRP A 178 14.43 -4.95 3.29
CA TRP A 178 15.35 -3.98 2.69
C TRP A 178 15.27 -3.93 1.16
N LYS A 179 14.89 -5.04 0.52
CA LYS A 179 14.78 -5.10 -0.95
C LYS A 179 13.50 -4.46 -1.47
N VAL A 180 12.38 -4.62 -0.76
CA VAL A 180 11.13 -3.92 -1.10
C VAL A 180 11.30 -2.41 -0.91
N ILE A 181 11.94 -2.00 0.19
CA ILE A 181 12.29 -0.59 0.43
C ILE A 181 13.22 -0.06 -0.67
N ALA A 182 14.20 -0.83 -1.11
CA ALA A 182 15.12 -0.42 -2.18
C ALA A 182 14.41 -0.26 -3.53
N ILE A 183 13.48 -1.15 -3.89
CA ILE A 183 12.70 -1.04 -5.13
C ILE A 183 11.78 0.18 -5.09
N ILE A 184 11.10 0.42 -3.96
CA ILE A 184 10.24 1.58 -3.78
C ILE A 184 11.05 2.88 -3.83
N ALA A 185 12.21 2.92 -3.17
CA ALA A 185 13.10 4.08 -3.20
C ALA A 185 13.61 4.37 -4.63
N LEU A 186 13.90 3.34 -5.41
CA LEU A 186 14.41 3.48 -6.77
C LEU A 186 13.33 3.97 -7.75
N VAL A 187 12.08 3.51 -7.58
CA VAL A 187 10.93 4.02 -8.34
C VAL A 187 10.64 5.48 -7.98
N ALA A 188 10.67 5.84 -6.70
CA ALA A 188 10.49 7.22 -6.26
C ALA A 188 11.59 8.14 -6.83
N LEU A 189 12.86 7.70 -6.81
CA LEU A 189 13.98 8.48 -7.35
C LEU A 189 13.84 8.69 -8.87
N ALA A 190 13.40 7.66 -9.60
CA ALA A 190 13.18 7.77 -11.05
C ALA A 190 12.06 8.78 -11.39
N ILE A 191 10.98 8.81 -10.62
CA ILE A 191 9.90 9.78 -10.81
C ILE A 191 10.41 11.21 -10.53
N VAL A 192 11.19 11.41 -9.47
CA VAL A 192 11.80 12.72 -9.15
C VAL A 192 12.76 13.18 -10.25
N VAL A 193 13.56 12.28 -10.82
CA VAL A 193 14.46 12.62 -11.95
C VAL A 193 13.67 12.98 -13.20
N ILE A 194 12.60 12.24 -13.53
CA ILE A 194 11.76 12.54 -14.70
C ILE A 194 11.04 13.89 -14.53
N VAL A 195 10.44 14.15 -13.36
CA VAL A 195 9.76 15.42 -13.07
C VAL A 195 10.75 16.59 -13.01
N GLY A 196 11.95 16.38 -12.46
CA GLY A 196 13.02 17.38 -12.44
C GLY A 196 13.57 17.70 -13.84
N CYS A 197 13.77 16.69 -14.69
CA CYS A 197 14.18 16.88 -16.08
C CYS A 197 13.11 17.62 -16.90
N ILE A 198 11.82 17.33 -16.67
CA ILE A 198 10.72 18.06 -17.33
C ILE A 198 10.69 19.51 -16.86
N TYR A 199 10.89 19.78 -15.56
CA TYR A 199 10.91 21.14 -15.01
C TYR A 199 12.07 22.00 -15.53
N ILE A 200 13.25 21.39 -15.75
CA ILE A 200 14.42 22.09 -16.32
C ILE A 200 14.27 22.32 -17.83
N CYS A 201 13.62 21.42 -18.56
CA CYS A 201 13.39 21.59 -20.01
C CYS A 201 12.24 22.55 -20.35
N VAL A 202 11.39 22.90 -19.39
CA VAL A 202 10.24 23.82 -19.57
C VAL A 202 10.55 25.24 -19.09
N LYS A 203 11.78 25.51 -18.63
CA LYS A 203 12.26 26.84 -18.22
C LYS A 203 13.44 27.28 -19.07
#